data_AF-A0A7W0RH57-F1
#
_entry.id   AF-A0A7W0RH57-F1
#
_cell.length_a   1.000
_cell.length_b   1.000
_cell.length_c   1.000
_cell.angle_alpha   90.00
_cell.angle_beta   90.00
_cell.angle_gamma   90.00
#
_symmetry.space_group_name_H-M   'P 1'
#
loop_
_entity.id
_entity.type
_entity.pdbx_description
1 polymer ?
#
loop_
_entity_poly.entity_id
_entity_poly.type
_entity_poly.pdbx_seq_one_letter_code
_entity_poly.pdbx_strand_id
1 'polypeptide(L)'
;RDEPAEALEVAEPVAVKDFVAAGLAARATLALGEDAPVEAFSAWDEDDLSRALETLQDEVAATSDPGRRDLLRRVMVGIFTELGVDHPLAREHRRRLASTLG
;
A
#
# COMPACT_ATOMS: atom_id res chain seq x y z
N ARG A 1 -12.80 17.72 7.68
CA ARG A 1 -12.70 16.24 7.85
C ARG A 1 -11.51 15.90 7.00
N ASP A 2 -10.34 16.06 7.62
CA ASP A 2 -9.04 16.16 6.97
C ASP A 2 -8.11 15.02 7.44
N GLU A 3 -8.71 13.93 7.93
CA GLU A 3 -8.02 12.72 8.38
C GLU A 3 -6.89 12.26 7.45
N PRO A 4 -7.03 12.23 6.11
CA PRO A 4 -5.92 11.83 5.23
C PRO A 4 -4.80 12.89 5.13
N ALA A 5 -5.14 14.18 5.18
CA ALA A 5 -4.16 15.26 5.10
C ALA A 5 -3.37 15.40 6.41
N GLU A 6 -4.06 15.31 7.54
CA GLU A 6 -3.49 15.32 8.88
C GLU A 6 -2.58 14.11 9.11
N ALA A 7 -2.96 12.93 8.62
CA ALA A 7 -2.12 11.75 8.65
C ALA A 7 -0.81 11.93 7.86
N LEU A 8 -0.84 12.66 6.74
CA LEU A 8 0.34 12.90 5.90
C LEU A 8 1.38 13.76 6.61
N GLU A 9 0.95 14.84 7.28
CA GLU A 9 1.82 15.74 8.04
C GLU A 9 2.58 15.01 9.16
N VAL A 10 1.93 14.03 9.80
CA VAL A 10 2.54 13.24 10.88
C VAL A 10 3.44 12.12 10.34
N ALA A 11 3.05 11.48 9.23
CA ALA A 11 3.74 10.31 8.72
C ALA A 11 5.05 10.67 7.97
N GLU A 12 5.13 11.81 7.27
CA GLU A 12 6.28 12.15 6.41
C GLU A 12 7.66 12.07 7.11
N PRO A 13 7.87 12.65 8.31
CA PRO A 13 9.17 12.62 8.98
C PRO A 13 9.57 11.22 9.48
N VAL A 14 8.59 10.36 9.78
CA VAL A 14 8.79 8.99 10.30
C VAL A 14 8.93 7.98 9.16
N ALA A 15 8.21 8.19 8.05
CA ALA A 15 8.21 7.37 6.84
C ALA A 15 9.58 7.26 6.16
N VAL A 16 10.50 8.21 6.40
CA VAL A 16 11.88 8.13 5.89
C VAL A 16 12.64 6.94 6.50
N LYS A 17 12.18 6.39 7.65
CA LYS A 17 12.78 5.22 8.31
C LYS A 17 11.81 4.08 8.62
N ASP A 18 10.50 4.31 8.54
CA ASP A 18 9.45 3.32 8.87
C ASP A 18 8.59 3.00 7.64
N PHE A 19 8.67 1.74 7.20
CA PHE A 19 7.90 1.22 6.06
C PHE A 19 6.39 1.22 6.31
N VAL A 20 5.94 1.08 7.56
CA VAL A 20 4.51 1.15 7.91
C VAL A 20 4.01 2.57 7.70
N ALA A 21 4.70 3.57 8.25
CA ALA A 21 4.36 4.98 8.07
C ALA A 21 4.40 5.40 6.59
N ALA A 22 5.39 4.92 5.82
CA ALA A 22 5.46 5.16 4.39
C ALA A 22 4.29 4.54 3.61
N GLY A 23 3.82 3.36 4.01
CA GLY A 23 2.65 2.71 3.43
C GLY A 23 1.35 3.46 3.73
N LEU A 24 1.17 3.94 4.96
CA LEU A 24 0.00 4.74 5.36
C LEU A 24 -0.04 6.09 4.63
N ALA A 25 1.09 6.79 4.53
CA ALA A 25 1.19 8.02 3.76
C ALA A 25 0.84 7.79 2.28
N ALA A 26 1.34 6.71 1.68
CA ALA A 26 1.02 6.36 0.31
C ALA A 26 -0.47 6.01 0.11
N ARG A 27 -1.09 5.32 1.07
CA ARG A 27 -2.54 5.06 1.08
C ARG A 27 -3.31 6.37 1.09
N ALA A 28 -2.96 7.30 1.97
CA ALA A 28 -3.62 8.61 2.07
C ALA A 28 -3.52 9.38 0.74
N THR A 29 -2.33 9.43 0.13
CA THR A 29 -2.14 10.05 -1.18
C THR A 29 -3.00 9.41 -2.27
N LEU A 30 -3.07 8.08 -2.33
CA LEU A 30 -3.91 7.38 -3.30
C LEU A 30 -5.41 7.59 -3.06
N ALA A 31 -5.84 7.64 -1.80
CA ALA A 31 -7.24 7.86 -1.42
C ALA A 31 -7.73 9.28 -1.74
N LEU A 32 -6.81 10.26 -1.80
CA LEU A 32 -7.11 11.64 -2.23
C LEU A 32 -7.16 11.80 -3.76
N GLY A 33 -6.69 10.82 -4.53
CA GLY A 33 -6.74 10.84 -5.99
C GLY A 33 -8.09 10.37 -6.54
N GLU A 34 -8.38 10.71 -7.80
CA GLU A 34 -9.62 10.32 -8.48
C GLU A 34 -9.71 8.79 -8.73
N ASP A 35 -8.57 8.14 -8.94
CA ASP A 35 -8.47 6.70 -9.18
C ASP A 35 -8.14 5.91 -7.89
N ALA A 36 -8.75 6.25 -6.75
CA ALA A 36 -8.46 5.58 -5.49
C ALA A 36 -8.71 4.05 -5.58
N PRO A 37 -7.82 3.19 -5.04
CA PRO A 37 -8.05 1.74 -4.92
C PRO A 37 -9.10 1.37 -3.88
N VAL A 38 -10.36 1.81 -4.08
CA VAL A 38 -11.42 1.74 -3.06
C VAL A 38 -11.67 0.31 -2.57
N GLU A 39 -11.68 -0.69 -3.47
CA GLU A 39 -11.89 -2.09 -3.10
C GLU A 39 -10.75 -2.62 -2.22
N ALA A 40 -9.51 -2.35 -2.59
CA ALA A 40 -8.34 -2.76 -1.81
C ALA A 40 -8.35 -2.15 -0.41
N PHE A 41 -8.68 -0.86 -0.29
CA PHE A 41 -8.69 -0.17 0.99
C PHE A 41 -9.87 -0.61 1.87
N SER A 42 -11.04 -0.89 1.28
CA SER A 42 -12.18 -1.41 2.02
C SER A 42 -11.88 -2.80 2.60
N ALA A 43 -11.27 -3.69 1.80
CA ALA A 43 -10.84 -5.00 2.27
C ALA A 43 -9.80 -4.91 3.40
N TRP A 44 -8.87 -3.95 3.33
CA TRP A 44 -7.91 -3.71 4.40
C TRP A 44 -8.61 -3.21 5.68
N ASP A 45 -9.55 -2.28 5.58
CA ASP A 45 -10.30 -1.78 6.74
C ASP A 45 -11.18 -2.86 7.39
N GLU A 46 -11.56 -3.89 6.64
CA GLU A 46 -12.27 -5.08 7.11
C GLU A 46 -11.34 -6.21 7.62
N ASP A 47 -10.03 -5.96 7.68
CA ASP A 47 -8.98 -6.93 8.06
C ASP A 47 -8.85 -8.14 7.09
N ASP A 48 -9.46 -8.07 5.90
CA ASP A 48 -9.27 -9.04 4.81
C ASP A 48 -8.00 -8.71 4.02
N LEU A 49 -6.86 -8.92 4.66
CA LEU A 49 -5.53 -8.64 4.09
C LEU A 49 -5.23 -9.46 2.84
N SER A 50 -5.82 -10.65 2.69
CA SER A 50 -5.64 -11.48 1.50
C SER A 50 -6.26 -10.80 0.29
N ARG A 51 -7.53 -10.39 0.40
CA ARG A 51 -8.21 -9.68 -0.67
C ARG A 51 -7.56 -8.32 -0.94
N ALA A 52 -7.22 -7.58 0.11
CA ALA A 52 -6.55 -6.28 -0.04
C ALA A 52 -5.25 -6.40 -0.85
N LEU A 53 -4.38 -7.35 -0.50
CA LEU A 53 -3.11 -7.56 -1.20
C LEU A 53 -3.28 -8.06 -2.63
N GLU A 54 -4.29 -8.90 -2.90
CA GLU A 54 -4.60 -9.35 -4.25
C GLU A 54 -5.04 -8.19 -5.14
N THR A 55 -6.01 -7.38 -4.68
CA THR A 55 -6.48 -6.21 -5.42
C THR A 55 -5.37 -5.17 -5.64
N LEU A 56 -4.53 -4.90 -4.63
CA LEU A 56 -3.37 -4.00 -4.79
C LEU A 56 -2.36 -4.52 -5.83
N GLN A 57 -2.17 -5.84 -5.89
CA GLN A 57 -1.28 -6.46 -6.87
C GLN A 57 -1.76 -6.24 -8.29
N ASP A 58 -3.06 -6.36 -8.51
CA ASP A 58 -3.70 -6.16 -9.80
C ASP A 58 -3.65 -4.69 -10.22
N GLU A 59 -3.86 -3.76 -9.29
CA GLU A 59 -3.67 -2.31 -9.50
C GLU A 59 -2.24 -1.97 -9.93
N VAL A 60 -1.23 -2.57 -9.29
CA VAL A 60 0.20 -2.38 -9.65
C VAL A 60 0.47 -2.86 -11.08
N ALA A 61 -0.14 -3.98 -11.49
CA ALA A 61 0.01 -4.54 -12.82
C ALA A 61 -0.74 -3.74 -13.89
N ALA A 62 -1.90 -3.16 -13.54
CA ALA A 62 -2.75 -2.41 -14.46
C ALA A 62 -2.23 -0.99 -14.72
N THR A 63 -1.61 -0.34 -13.74
CA THR A 63 -1.13 1.04 -13.91
C THR A 63 0.11 1.13 -14.81
N SER A 64 0.10 2.07 -15.75
CA SER A 64 1.27 2.46 -16.53
C SER A 64 2.07 3.60 -15.88
N ASP A 65 1.44 4.39 -15.00
CA ASP A 65 2.06 5.52 -14.31
C ASP A 65 3.09 5.06 -13.26
N PRO A 66 4.39 5.40 -13.41
CA PRO A 66 5.43 5.09 -12.44
C PRO A 66 5.18 5.68 -11.05
N GLY A 67 4.58 6.87 -10.96
CA GLY A 67 4.30 7.54 -9.69
C GLY A 67 3.26 6.78 -8.87
N ARG A 68 2.11 6.49 -9.49
CA ARG A 68 1.08 5.61 -8.92
C ARG A 68 1.62 4.23 -8.55
N ARG A 69 2.44 3.62 -9.42
CA ARG A 69 3.02 2.30 -9.15
C ARG A 69 3.90 2.30 -7.91
N ASP A 70 4.69 3.35 -7.71
CA ASP A 70 5.52 3.51 -6.52
C ASP A 70 4.69 3.70 -5.24
N LEU A 71 3.60 4.47 -5.30
CA LEU A 71 2.66 4.61 -4.19
C LEU A 71 2.02 3.26 -3.81
N LEU A 72 1.49 2.52 -4.79
CA LEU A 72 0.91 1.20 -4.57
C LEU A 72 1.93 0.22 -3.96
N ARG A 73 3.18 0.23 -4.46
CA ARG A 73 4.27 -0.56 -3.87
C ARG A 73 4.49 -0.21 -2.39
N ARG A 74 4.53 1.08 -2.04
CA ARG A 74 4.74 1.53 -0.65
C ARG A 74 3.61 1.04 0.26
N VAL A 75 2.36 1.10 -0.18
CA VAL A 75 1.21 0.54 0.57
C VAL A 75 1.43 -0.93 0.87
N MET A 76 1.75 -1.73 -0.14
CA MET A 76 1.97 -3.18 0.03
C MET A 76 3.15 -3.46 0.97
N VAL A 77 4.24 -2.70 0.87
CA VAL A 77 5.41 -2.83 1.76
C VAL A 77 5.07 -2.48 3.22
N GLY A 78 4.17 -1.51 3.44
CA GLY A 78 3.63 -1.21 4.77
C GLY A 78 2.91 -2.43 5.36
N ILE A 79 1.94 -2.98 4.62
CA ILE A 79 1.19 -4.18 5.02
C ILE A 79 2.13 -5.37 5.30
N PHE A 80 3.13 -5.58 4.44
CA PHE A 80 4.13 -6.63 4.64
C PHE A 80 4.96 -6.44 5.91
N THR A 81 5.24 -5.20 6.29
CA THR A 81 6.02 -4.90 7.49
C THR A 81 5.21 -5.24 8.73
N GLU A 82 3.92 -4.90 8.74
CA GLU A 82 3.00 -5.24 9.84
C GLU A 82 2.79 -6.75 10.00
N LEU A 83 2.62 -7.47 8.88
CA LEU A 83 2.51 -8.93 8.88
C LEU A 83 3.78 -9.64 9.35
N GLY A 84 4.94 -9.01 9.19
CA GLY A 84 6.24 -9.59 9.48
C GLY A 84 6.84 -10.41 8.33
N VAL A 85 8.13 -10.71 8.46
CA VAL A 85 8.95 -11.33 7.40
C VAL A 85 8.52 -12.76 7.09
N ASP A 86 8.15 -13.54 8.11
CA ASP A 86 7.85 -14.96 7.98
C ASP A 86 6.39 -15.27 7.64
N HIS A 87 5.53 -14.26 7.53
CA HIS A 87 4.12 -14.48 7.23
C HIS A 87 3.94 -15.05 5.82
N PRO A 88 3.25 -16.21 5.66
CA PRO A 88 3.09 -16.87 4.36
C PRO A 88 2.51 -15.95 3.28
N LEU A 89 1.45 -15.21 3.61
CA LEU A 89 0.79 -14.26 2.71
C LEU A 89 1.78 -13.15 2.26
N ALA A 90 2.50 -12.53 3.18
CA ALA A 90 3.45 -11.48 2.85
C ALA A 90 4.60 -12.02 1.98
N ARG A 91 5.08 -13.25 2.22
CA ARG A 91 6.13 -13.87 1.40
C ARG A 91 5.68 -14.09 -0.04
N GLU A 92 4.46 -14.58 -0.25
CA GLU A 92 3.91 -14.82 -1.58
C GLU A 92 3.76 -13.50 -2.37
N HIS A 93 3.09 -12.52 -1.78
CA HIS A 93 2.84 -11.23 -2.43
C HIS A 93 4.13 -10.41 -2.64
N ARG A 94 5.13 -10.47 -1.73
CA ARG A 94 6.45 -9.85 -1.97
C ARG A 94 7.12 -10.38 -3.23
N ARG A 95 7.07 -11.70 -3.45
CA ARG A 95 7.66 -12.33 -4.64
C ARG A 95 6.94 -11.89 -5.91
N ARG A 96 5.60 -11.86 -5.90
CA ARG A 96 4.78 -11.40 -7.03
C ARG A 96 5.05 -9.93 -7.33
N LEU A 97 5.08 -9.07 -6.31
CA LEU A 97 5.39 -7.64 -6.45
C LEU A 97 6.78 -7.41 -7.06
N ALA A 98 7.81 -8.12 -6.59
CA ALA A 98 9.15 -8.01 -7.17
C ALA A 98 9.18 -8.38 -8.66
N SER A 99 8.41 -9.38 -9.08
CA SER A 99 8.33 -9.79 -10.49
C SER A 99 7.58 -8.78 -11.38
N THR A 100 6.63 -8.03 -10.83
CA THR A 100 5.88 -7.01 -11.59
C THR A 100 6.66 -5.70 -11.73
N LEU A 101 7.58 -5.43 -10.80
CA LEU A 101 8.38 -4.20 -10.78
C LEU A 101 9.72 -4.31 -11.54
N GLY A 102 10.19 -5.53 -11.79
CA GLY A 102 11.42 -5.81 -12.55
C GLY A 102 11.17 -5.90 -14.04
#